data_AF-A0A3M0XFV4-F1
#
_entry.id   AF-A0A3M0XFV4-F1
#
_cell.length_a   1.000
_cell.length_b   1.000
_cell.length_c   1.000
_cell.angle_alpha   90.00
_cell.angle_beta   90.00
_cell.angle_gamma   90.00
#
_symmetry.space_group_name_H-M   'P 1'
#
loop_
_entity.id
_entity.type
_entity.pdbx_description
1 polymer ?
#
loop_
_entity_poly.entity_id
_entity_poly.type
_entity_poly.pdbx_seq_one_letter_code
_entity_poly.pdbx_strand_id
1 'polypeptide(L)' 'MKKPTLSVVLLNYNMKGLIKGALDSLERQDYPKDDFEVIVVDNCSSD' A
#
# COMPACT_ATOMS: atom_id res chain seq x y z
N MET A 1 -23.46 -1.32 8.86
CA MET A 1 -22.56 -2.35 9.44
C MET A 1 -21.17 -1.75 9.56
N LYS A 2 -20.42 -2.03 10.64
CA LYS A 2 -19.05 -1.55 10.82
C LYS A 2 -18.12 -2.32 9.88
N LYS A 3 -17.31 -1.62 9.08
CA LYS A 3 -16.28 -2.24 8.23
C LYS A 3 -15.09 -2.67 9.10
N PRO A 4 -14.34 -3.74 8.74
CA PRO A 4 -13.16 -4.17 9.50
C PRO A 4 -12.01 -3.14 9.38
N THR A 5 -10.98 -3.25 10.21
CA THR A 5 -9.71 -2.56 9.93
C THR A 5 -8.95 -3.37 8.89
N LEU A 6 -8.36 -2.71 7.90
CA LEU A 6 -7.65 -3.36 6.79
C LEU A 6 -6.17 -2.95 6.75
N SER A 7 -5.28 -3.93 6.71
CA SER A 7 -3.85 -3.71 6.47
C SER A 7 -3.48 -4.24 5.08
N VAL A 8 -2.98 -3.39 4.19
CA VAL A 8 -2.42 -3.80 2.90
C VAL A 8 -0.90 -3.88 3.00
N VAL A 9 -0.38 -5.09 2.84
CA VAL A 9 1.06 -5.36 2.85
C VAL A 9 1.57 -5.40 1.42
N LEU A 10 2.46 -4.46 1.08
CA LEU A 10 3.07 -4.34 -0.23
C LEU A 10 4.55 -4.73 -0.15
N LEU A 11 4.87 -5.95 -0.59
CA LEU A 11 6.25 -6.42 -0.73
C LEU A 11 6.86 -5.83 -2.00
N ASN A 12 7.97 -5.12 -1.85
CA ASN A 12 8.68 -4.42 -2.91
C ASN A 12 10.08 -5.02 -3.11
N TYR A 13 10.46 -5.31 -4.36
CA TYR A 13 11.85 -5.58 -4.76
C TYR A 13 12.08 -4.97 -6.14
N ASN A 14 12.97 -3.99 -6.23
CA ASN A 14 13.31 -3.29 -7.46
C ASN A 14 12.12 -2.71 -8.25
N MET A 15 11.15 -2.09 -7.55
CA MET A 15 9.96 -1.48 -8.18
C MET A 15 9.92 0.05 -8.10
N LYS A 16 11.07 0.73 -8.12
CA LYS A 16 11.14 2.21 -8.09
C LYS A 16 10.21 2.91 -9.09
N GLY A 17 9.99 2.32 -10.26
CA GLY A 17 9.10 2.84 -11.29
C GLY A 17 7.60 2.60 -11.05
N LEU A 18 7.21 1.65 -10.19
CA LEU A 18 5.82 1.23 -10.00
C LEU A 18 5.27 1.58 -8.62
N ILE A 19 6.13 1.72 -7.61
CA ILE A 19 5.74 1.93 -6.22
C ILE A 19 4.81 3.15 -6.07
N LYS A 20 5.11 4.25 -6.79
CA LYS A 20 4.28 5.45 -6.76
C LYS A 20 2.85 5.17 -7.28
N GLY A 21 2.73 4.53 -8.44
CA GLY A 21 1.42 4.23 -9.02
C GLY A 21 0.59 3.28 -8.16
N ALA A 22 1.23 2.34 -7.47
CA ALA A 22 0.58 1.45 -6.51
C ALA A 22 0.03 2.24 -5.30
N LEU A 23 0.83 3.12 -4.71
CA LEU A 23 0.41 3.97 -3.60
C LEU A 23 -0.70 4.94 -4.02
N ASP A 24 -0.57 5.59 -5.17
CA ASP A 24 -1.61 6.48 -5.71
C ASP A 24 -2.93 5.72 -5.92
N SER A 25 -2.88 4.43 -6.30
CA SER A 25 -4.06 3.59 -6.44
C SER A 25 -4.74 3.29 -5.10
N LEU A 26 -3.95 2.97 -4.07
CA LEU A 26 -4.44 2.72 -2.71
C LEU A 26 -5.01 4.00 -2.07
N GLU A 27 -4.42 5.15 -2.37
CA GLU A 27 -4.93 6.45 -1.94
C GLU A 27 -6.31 6.78 -2.55
N ARG A 28 -6.61 6.32 -3.76
CA ARG A 28 -7.91 6.57 -4.42
C ARG A 28 -9.05 5.65 -3.96
N GLN A 29 -8.80 4.67 -3.10
CA GLN A 29 -9.85 3.76 -2.62
C GLN A 29 -10.89 4.52 -1.77
N ASP A 30 -12.15 4.11 -1.88
CA ASP A 30 -13.30 4.65 -1.13
C ASP A 30 -13.45 4.03 0.28
N TYR A 31 -12.49 3.20 0.68
CA TYR A 31 -12.39 2.69 2.05
C TYR A 31 -12.06 3.82 3.03
N PRO A 32 -12.66 3.85 4.24
CA PRO A 32 -12.34 4.86 5.24
C PRO A 32 -10.84 4.88 5.54
N LYS A 33 -10.21 6.05 5.42
CA LYS A 33 -8.75 6.19 5.57
C LYS A 33 -8.26 5.93 6.98
N ASP A 34 -9.10 6.18 7.99
CA ASP A 34 -8.79 5.92 9.39
C ASP A 34 -8.90 4.42 9.76
N ASP A 35 -9.57 3.62 8.92
CA ASP A 35 -9.74 2.16 9.12
C ASP A 35 -8.80 1.35 8.20
N PHE A 36 -7.80 1.99 7.60
CA PHE A 36 -6.92 1.39 6.60
C PHE A 36 -5.46 1.84 6.75
N GLU A 37 -4.53 0.90 6.62
CA GLU A 37 -3.09 1.18 6.60
C GLU A 37 -2.39 0.47 5.42
N VAL A 38 -1.28 1.06 4.97
CA VAL A 38 -0.40 0.46 3.96
C VAL A 38 0.97 0.24 4.58
N ILE A 39 1.43 -1.00 4.57
CA ILE A 39 2.75 -1.40 5.06
C ILE A 39 3.59 -1.76 3.84
N VAL A 40 4.57 -0.92 3.52
CA VAL A 40 5.52 -1.17 2.42
C VAL A 40 6.75 -1.86 2.99
N VAL A 41 7.06 -3.04 2.46
CA VAL A 41 8.22 -3.84 2.88
C VAL A 41 9.20 -3.90 1.72
N ASP A 42 10.35 -3.24 1.88
CA ASP A 42 11.45 -3.36 0.94
C ASP A 42 12.25 -4.63 1.19
N ASN A 43 12.35 -5.48 0.17
CA ASN A 43 13.02 -6.77 0.24
C ASN A 43 14.49 -6.67 -0.20
N CYS A 44 15.23 -5.71 0.37
CA CYS A 44 16.64 -5.45 0.04
C CYS A 44 16.83 -5.07 -1.44
N SER A 45 16.08 -4.07 -1.91
CA SER A 45 16.19 -3.57 -3.28
C SER A 45 17.57 -2.96 -3.56
N SER A 46 17.95 -2.92 -4.84
CA SER A 46 19.22 -2.40 -5.34
C SER A 46 19.07 -1.31 -6.40
N ASP A 47 17.85 -0.80 -6.62
CA ASP A 47 17.49 0.16 -7.68
C ASP A 47 17.23 1.62 -7.21
#